data_AF-A0A9D1JRM6-F1
#
_entry.id   AF-A0A9D1JRM6-F1
#
_cell.length_a   1.000
_cell.length_b   1.000
_cell.length_c   1.000
_cell.angle_alpha   90.00
_cell.angle_beta   90.00
_cell.angle_gamma   90.00
#
_symmetry.space_group_name_H-M   'P 1'
#
loop_
_entity.id
_entity.type
_entity.pdbx_description
1 polymer ?
#
loop_
_entity_poly.entity_id
_entity_poly.type
_entity_poly.pdbx_seq_one_letter_code
_entity_poly.pdbx_strand_id
1 'polypeptide(L)'
;MKWSEDAAVNECRAYFSSHPVLMKLLKGFWEKYRSYGSFTGNVTLKNLTQDQREVLEGFFQKSFHGQKSASISAAKFEKALKNSRFHQITPERLFLACFGAVPVGKRDEAQRHQEQWSDMIMQVQSRCKDPLVQSWLEAYTENPGDFPVLSRRLRSFGDDILQGRKLLEKTADILIRLPQRQDQVEYRAVFSAKLTGNPHSFDDDRADGRLLYELVKWFVQMTDGNF
;
A
#
# COMPACT_ATOMS: atom_id res chain seq x y z
N MET A 1 -7.64 34.97 -7.06
CA MET A 1 -6.75 34.32 -6.07
C MET A 1 -6.02 33.09 -6.63
N LYS A 2 -6.70 32.11 -7.25
CA LYS A 2 -6.08 30.89 -7.84
C LYS A 2 -4.88 31.16 -8.77
N TRP A 3 -5.01 32.13 -9.68
CA TRP A 3 -3.97 32.50 -10.66
C TRP A 3 -2.64 32.98 -10.03
N SER A 4 -2.69 33.68 -8.89
CA SER A 4 -1.48 34.17 -8.21
C SER A 4 -0.73 33.05 -7.49
N GLU A 5 -1.45 32.02 -7.08
CA GLU A 5 -0.90 30.90 -6.33
C GLU A 5 -0.22 29.90 -7.27
N ASP A 6 -0.83 29.61 -8.42
CA ASP A 6 -0.24 28.77 -9.47
C ASP A 6 1.03 29.38 -10.07
N ALA A 7 1.07 30.71 -10.22
CA ALA A 7 2.27 31.42 -10.67
C ALA A 7 3.44 31.28 -9.69
N ALA A 8 3.19 31.47 -8.39
CA ALA A 8 4.20 31.32 -7.35
C ALA A 8 4.73 29.88 -7.25
N VAL A 9 3.85 28.88 -7.37
CA VAL A 9 4.24 27.46 -7.39
C VAL A 9 5.12 27.15 -8.59
N ASN A 10 4.78 27.66 -9.78
CA ASN A 10 5.58 27.48 -10.99
C ASN A 10 6.95 28.16 -10.87
N GLU A 11 7.03 29.36 -10.30
CA GLU A 11 8.30 30.05 -10.04
C GLU A 11 9.17 29.27 -9.05
N CYS A 12 8.59 28.79 -7.95
CA CYS A 12 9.30 27.96 -6.97
C CYS A 12 9.82 26.67 -7.60
N ARG A 13 8.98 25.97 -8.37
CA ARG A 13 9.41 24.79 -9.12
C ARG A 13 10.58 25.10 -10.05
N ALA A 14 10.49 26.20 -10.81
CA ALA A 14 11.55 26.62 -11.73
C ALA A 14 12.85 26.92 -10.99
N TYR A 15 12.77 27.65 -9.87
CA TYR A 15 13.92 27.94 -9.01
C TYR A 15 14.56 26.67 -8.44
N PHE A 16 13.78 25.72 -7.92
CA PHE A 16 14.33 24.46 -7.42
C PHE A 16 14.96 23.65 -8.56
N SER A 17 14.27 23.56 -9.71
CA SER A 17 14.69 22.79 -10.87
C SER A 17 15.95 23.35 -11.54
N SER A 18 16.19 24.67 -11.47
CA SER A 18 17.42 25.29 -11.97
C SER A 18 18.65 25.04 -11.08
N HIS A 19 18.46 24.50 -9.87
CA HIS A 19 19.53 24.25 -8.91
C HIS A 19 19.61 22.76 -8.51
N PRO A 20 20.48 21.96 -9.16
CA PRO A 20 20.56 20.52 -8.92
C PRO A 20 20.78 20.11 -7.46
N VAL A 21 21.49 20.92 -6.66
CA VAL A 21 21.69 20.67 -5.23
C VAL A 21 20.40 20.76 -4.41
N LEU A 22 19.49 21.69 -4.78
CA LEU A 22 18.19 21.84 -4.13
C LEU A 22 17.26 20.69 -4.55
N MET A 23 17.29 20.26 -5.81
CA MET A 23 16.57 19.05 -6.24
C MET A 23 17.05 17.79 -5.53
N LYS A 24 18.38 17.64 -5.35
CA LYS A 24 18.95 16.54 -4.58
C LYS A 24 18.49 16.56 -3.12
N LEU A 25 18.44 17.75 -2.50
CA LEU A 25 17.94 17.93 -1.16
C LEU A 25 16.45 17.57 -1.06
N LEU A 26 15.63 18.08 -1.97
CA LEU A 26 14.19 17.83 -2.03
C LEU A 26 13.90 16.34 -2.23
N LYS A 27 14.65 15.66 -3.12
CA LYS A 27 14.57 14.20 -3.27
C LYS A 27 14.93 13.45 -1.99
N GLY A 28 15.96 13.90 -1.26
CA GLY A 28 16.30 13.30 0.04
C GLY A 28 15.16 13.45 1.05
N PHE A 29 14.46 14.59 1.07
CA PHE A 29 13.29 14.76 1.93
C PHE A 29 12.10 13.94 1.48
N TRP A 30 11.91 13.74 0.18
CA TRP A 30 10.90 12.81 -0.34
C TRP A 30 11.11 11.39 0.18
N GLU A 31 12.34 10.87 0.12
CA GLU A 31 12.68 9.53 0.62
C GLU A 31 12.50 9.42 2.15
N LYS A 32 12.83 10.50 2.88
CA LYS A 32 12.55 10.60 4.32
C LYS A 32 11.06 10.58 4.61
N TYR A 33 10.26 11.36 3.88
CA TYR A 33 8.81 11.37 4.03
C TYR A 33 8.23 9.97 3.85
N ARG A 34 8.60 9.26 2.76
CA ARG A 34 8.15 7.88 2.54
C ARG A 34 8.53 6.94 3.69
N SER A 35 9.65 7.19 4.37
CA SER A 35 10.10 6.36 5.48
C SER A 35 9.39 6.65 6.80
N TYR A 36 9.15 7.93 7.11
CA TYR A 36 8.61 8.38 8.41
C TYR A 36 7.10 8.70 8.39
N GLY A 37 6.48 8.82 7.21
CA GLY A 37 5.08 9.22 7.04
C GLY A 37 4.81 10.71 7.24
N SER A 38 5.85 11.51 7.43
CA SER A 38 5.74 12.96 7.63
C SER A 38 6.98 13.67 7.12
N PHE A 39 6.87 14.98 6.86
CA PHE A 39 7.99 15.83 6.49
C PHE A 39 8.91 16.09 7.71
N THR A 40 9.72 15.10 8.06
CA THR A 40 10.58 15.12 9.26
C THR A 40 11.98 14.57 8.99
N GLY A 41 12.86 14.70 9.98
CA GLY A 41 14.23 14.19 9.95
C GLY A 41 15.22 15.11 9.23
N ASN A 42 16.40 14.54 8.92
CA ASN A 42 17.52 15.26 8.34
C ASN A 42 17.97 14.62 7.03
N VAL A 43 18.34 15.44 6.06
CA VAL A 43 18.97 15.02 4.80
C VAL A 43 20.41 15.54 4.78
N THR A 44 21.35 14.63 4.51
CA THR A 44 22.77 14.98 4.42
C THR A 44 23.23 14.98 2.97
N LEU A 45 23.65 16.15 2.49
CA LEU A 45 24.30 16.31 1.20
C LEU A 45 25.80 16.12 1.37
N LYS A 46 26.40 15.22 0.59
CA LYS A 46 27.85 14.96 0.58
C LYS A 46 28.48 15.46 -0.72
N ASN A 47 29.78 15.73 -0.65
CA ASN A 47 30.64 16.18 -1.77
C ASN A 47 30.14 17.48 -2.41
N LEU A 48 29.88 18.49 -1.57
CA LEU A 48 29.41 19.79 -2.03
C LEU A 48 30.53 20.56 -2.76
N THR A 49 30.24 21.04 -3.97
CA THR A 49 31.11 21.98 -4.68
C THR A 49 31.00 23.40 -4.10
N GLN A 50 31.85 24.32 -4.53
CA GLN A 50 31.72 25.73 -4.14
C GLN A 50 30.36 26.31 -4.58
N ASP A 51 30.01 26.19 -5.86
CA ASP A 51 28.74 26.70 -6.39
C ASP A 51 27.53 26.12 -5.66
N GLN A 52 27.56 24.82 -5.33
CA GLN A 52 26.50 24.17 -4.57
C GLN A 52 26.37 24.73 -3.15
N ARG A 53 27.49 25.11 -2.52
CA ARG A 53 27.47 25.77 -1.21
C ARG A 53 26.85 27.16 -1.34
N GLU A 54 27.26 27.96 -2.32
CA GLU A 54 26.73 29.31 -2.53
C GLU A 54 25.21 29.30 -2.72
N VAL A 55 24.68 28.34 -3.49
CA VAL A 55 23.23 28.14 -3.64
C VAL A 55 22.55 27.80 -2.32
N LEU A 56 23.14 26.89 -1.53
CA LEU A 56 22.60 26.54 -0.21
C LEU A 56 22.68 27.71 0.77
N GLU A 57 23.77 28.48 0.74
CA GLU A 57 23.94 29.69 1.56
C GLU A 57 22.88 30.73 1.22
N GLY A 58 22.62 30.95 -0.07
CA GLY A 58 21.57 31.85 -0.54
C GLY A 58 20.15 31.41 -0.13
N PHE A 59 19.86 30.11 -0.19
CA PHE A 59 18.53 29.61 0.21
C PHE A 59 18.33 29.59 1.73
N PHE A 60 19.34 29.13 2.49
CA PHE A 60 19.23 28.97 3.94
C PHE A 60 19.65 30.18 4.76
N GLN A 61 20.25 31.20 4.12
CA GLN A 61 20.82 32.37 4.78
C GLN A 61 21.79 31.97 5.92
N LYS A 62 22.61 30.93 5.66
CA LYS A 62 23.58 30.38 6.61
C LYS A 62 24.83 29.96 5.85
N SER A 63 26.01 30.28 6.39
CA SER A 63 27.27 29.84 5.79
C SER A 63 27.48 28.31 5.85
N PHE A 64 27.93 27.77 4.72
CA PHE A 64 28.43 26.42 4.51
C PHE A 64 29.89 26.44 4.01
N HIS A 65 30.59 27.57 4.15
CA HIS A 65 31.97 27.74 3.68
C HIS A 65 32.91 26.66 4.22
N GLY A 66 33.77 26.13 3.35
CA GLY A 66 34.70 25.05 3.70
C GLY A 66 34.07 23.68 3.97
N GLN A 67 32.74 23.56 4.08
CA GLN A 67 32.09 22.28 4.40
C GLN A 67 32.01 21.37 3.17
N LYS A 68 32.46 20.11 3.30
CA LYS A 68 32.31 19.08 2.25
C LYS A 68 30.95 18.39 2.28
N SER A 69 30.21 18.54 3.38
CA SER A 69 28.87 17.99 3.57
C SER A 69 28.01 18.90 4.43
N ALA A 70 26.71 18.93 4.17
CA ALA A 70 25.74 19.67 4.96
C ALA A 70 24.57 18.77 5.36
N SER A 71 24.21 18.77 6.65
CA SER A 71 22.98 18.14 7.14
C SER A 71 21.91 19.19 7.38
N ILE A 72 20.74 18.99 6.80
CA ILE A 72 19.64 19.95 6.80
C ILE A 72 18.41 19.23 7.35
N SER A 73 17.81 19.80 8.40
CA SER A 73 16.56 19.28 8.95
C SER A 73 15.34 19.75 8.16
N ALA A 74 14.27 18.97 8.20
CA ALA A 74 12.98 19.32 7.61
C ALA A 74 12.48 20.67 8.14
N ALA A 75 12.50 20.86 9.48
CA ALA A 75 12.13 22.12 10.11
C ALA A 75 12.97 23.32 9.63
N LYS A 76 14.27 23.12 9.37
CA LYS A 76 15.13 24.18 8.82
C LYS A 76 14.77 24.48 7.36
N PHE A 77 14.44 23.46 6.58
CA PHE A 77 13.97 23.61 5.21
C PHE A 77 12.64 24.38 5.16
N GLU A 78 11.65 23.99 5.96
CA GLU A 78 10.37 24.70 6.07
C GLU A 78 10.55 26.16 6.48
N LYS A 79 11.41 26.41 7.48
CA LYS A 79 11.71 27.78 7.91
C LYS A 79 12.35 28.61 6.80
N ALA A 80 13.30 28.03 6.04
CA ALA A 80 13.91 28.71 4.90
C ALA A 80 12.90 29.01 3.79
N LEU A 81 12.03 28.05 3.48
CA LEU A 81 10.97 28.22 2.50
C LEU A 81 9.99 29.32 2.92
N LYS A 82 9.54 29.29 4.19
CA LYS A 82 8.64 30.28 4.81
C LYS A 82 9.24 31.70 4.87
N ASN A 83 10.56 31.82 5.01
CA ASN A 83 11.26 33.10 5.06
C ASN A 83 11.71 33.61 3.68
N SER A 84 11.48 32.82 2.63
CA SER A 84 11.78 33.22 1.25
C SER A 84 10.56 33.86 0.58
N ARG A 85 10.71 34.29 -0.68
CA ARG A 85 9.58 34.68 -1.53
C ARG A 85 8.53 33.58 -1.75
N PHE A 86 8.85 32.33 -1.39
CA PHE A 86 7.97 31.17 -1.52
C PHE A 86 7.18 30.88 -0.23
N HIS A 87 6.96 31.88 0.63
CA HIS A 87 6.41 31.70 1.97
C HIS A 87 5.02 31.03 2.04
N GLN A 88 4.25 31.11 0.96
CA GLN A 88 2.92 30.49 0.82
C GLN A 88 2.96 29.03 0.34
N ILE A 89 4.14 28.50 -0.01
CA ILE A 89 4.30 27.15 -0.56
C ILE A 89 4.72 26.22 0.57
N THR A 90 3.96 25.14 0.77
CA THR A 90 4.32 24.07 1.70
C THR A 90 5.26 23.07 1.01
N PRO A 91 6.03 22.27 1.76
CA PRO A 91 6.83 21.17 1.20
C PRO A 91 6.01 20.20 0.34
N GLU A 92 4.78 19.87 0.71
CA GLU A 92 3.88 18.98 -0.04
C GLU A 92 3.49 19.56 -1.39
N ARG A 93 3.19 20.87 -1.43
CA ARG A 93 2.92 21.56 -2.71
C ARG A 93 4.16 21.60 -3.60
N LEU A 94 5.33 21.81 -3.02
CA LEU A 94 6.59 21.77 -3.76
C LEU A 94 6.88 20.36 -4.31
N PHE A 95 6.60 19.31 -3.54
CA PHE A 95 6.70 17.93 -4.00
C PHE A 95 5.77 17.64 -5.17
N LEU A 96 4.49 18.02 -5.05
CA LEU A 96 3.52 17.87 -6.13
C LEU A 96 3.99 18.60 -7.40
N ALA A 97 4.50 19.83 -7.27
CA ALA A 97 4.96 20.61 -8.41
C ALA A 97 6.23 20.04 -9.07
N CYS A 98 7.20 19.56 -8.28
CA CYS A 98 8.49 19.08 -8.77
C CYS A 98 8.49 17.62 -9.23
N PHE A 99 7.65 16.77 -8.63
CA PHE A 99 7.64 15.32 -8.86
C PHE A 99 6.30 14.76 -9.35
N GLY A 100 5.25 15.58 -9.40
CA GLY A 100 3.93 15.18 -9.88
C GLY A 100 3.08 14.40 -8.86
N ALA A 101 3.57 14.20 -7.64
CA ALA A 101 2.82 13.55 -6.56
C ALA A 101 3.27 14.06 -5.18
N VAL A 102 2.50 13.74 -4.13
CA VAL A 102 2.90 13.92 -2.74
C VAL A 102 3.38 12.56 -2.22
N PRO A 103 4.53 12.48 -1.52
CA PRO A 103 4.99 11.22 -0.96
C PRO A 103 3.98 10.68 0.06
N VAL A 104 3.68 9.40 -0.02
CA VAL A 104 2.89 8.68 0.99
C VAL A 104 3.85 7.91 1.90
N GLY A 105 3.61 7.94 3.20
CA GLY A 105 4.37 7.16 4.16
C GLY A 105 4.18 5.66 3.94
N LYS A 106 5.24 4.86 4.05
CA LYS A 106 5.14 3.39 4.04
C LYS A 106 4.18 2.85 5.11
N ARG A 107 4.14 3.51 6.28
CA ARG A 107 3.18 3.19 7.34
C ARG A 107 1.76 3.48 6.92
N ASP A 108 1.52 4.63 6.28
CA ASP A 108 0.19 5.02 5.81
C ASP A 108 -0.28 4.14 4.64
N GLU A 109 0.62 3.75 3.72
CA GLU A 109 0.34 2.76 2.69
C GLU A 109 -0.09 1.43 3.34
N ALA A 110 0.72 0.88 4.24
CA ALA A 110 0.43 -0.39 4.92
C ALA A 110 -0.87 -0.33 5.74
N GLN A 111 -1.11 0.78 6.46
CA GLN A 111 -2.32 0.99 7.23
C GLN A 111 -3.56 1.05 6.31
N ARG A 112 -3.50 1.79 5.20
CA ARG A 112 -4.60 1.84 4.23
C ARG A 112 -4.89 0.47 3.64
N HIS A 113 -3.87 -0.31 3.29
CA HIS A 113 -4.07 -1.68 2.83
C HIS A 113 -4.72 -2.55 3.90
N GLN A 114 -4.31 -2.41 5.16
CA GLN A 114 -4.91 -3.13 6.29
C GLN A 114 -6.37 -2.72 6.53
N GLU A 115 -6.68 -1.42 6.46
CA GLU A 115 -8.04 -0.90 6.59
C GLU A 115 -8.93 -1.39 5.45
N GLN A 116 -8.47 -1.28 4.20
CA GLN A 116 -9.20 -1.78 3.03
C GLN A 116 -9.43 -3.30 3.09
N TRP A 117 -8.42 -4.04 3.58
CA TRP A 117 -8.52 -5.47 3.80
C TRP A 117 -9.56 -5.80 4.89
N SER A 118 -9.51 -5.10 6.02
CA SER A 118 -10.45 -5.27 7.13
C SER A 118 -11.89 -4.94 6.70
N ASP A 119 -12.08 -3.83 5.98
CA ASP A 119 -13.37 -3.44 5.43
C ASP A 119 -13.92 -4.47 4.44
N MET A 120 -13.05 -5.06 3.62
CA MET A 120 -13.45 -6.09 2.67
C MET A 120 -13.91 -7.37 3.38
N ILE A 121 -13.16 -7.83 4.39
CA ILE A 121 -13.54 -9.00 5.19
C ILE A 121 -14.86 -8.74 5.93
N MET A 122 -15.00 -7.57 6.55
CA MET A 122 -16.23 -7.17 7.23
C MET A 122 -17.44 -7.14 6.28
N GLN A 123 -17.24 -6.70 5.03
CA GLN A 123 -18.29 -6.72 4.01
C GLN A 123 -18.70 -8.16 3.64
N VAL A 124 -17.76 -9.09 3.52
CA VAL A 124 -18.09 -10.51 3.27
C VAL A 124 -18.81 -11.12 4.49
N GLN A 125 -18.30 -10.86 5.71
CA GLN A 125 -18.92 -11.34 6.97
C GLN A 125 -20.32 -10.79 7.20
N SER A 126 -20.59 -9.55 6.78
CA SER A 126 -21.93 -8.94 6.92
C SER A 126 -22.95 -9.55 5.95
N ARG A 127 -22.51 -9.93 4.74
CA ARG A 127 -23.37 -10.49 3.69
C ARG A 127 -23.63 -11.98 3.83
N CYS A 128 -22.65 -12.74 4.34
CA CYS A 128 -22.76 -14.18 4.48
C CYS A 128 -22.80 -14.57 5.96
N LYS A 129 -23.96 -14.99 6.48
CA LYS A 129 -24.14 -15.40 7.89
C LYS A 129 -23.99 -16.90 8.13
N ASP A 130 -23.48 -17.64 7.14
CA ASP A 130 -23.22 -19.07 7.28
C ASP A 130 -22.17 -19.33 8.37
N PRO A 131 -22.44 -20.16 9.39
CA PRO A 131 -21.52 -20.36 10.52
C PRO A 131 -20.14 -20.88 10.10
N LEU A 132 -20.07 -21.78 9.12
CA LEU A 132 -18.79 -22.31 8.64
C LEU A 132 -17.96 -21.23 7.96
N VAL A 133 -18.61 -20.37 7.16
CA VAL A 133 -17.94 -19.22 6.54
C VAL A 133 -17.46 -18.22 7.58
N GLN A 134 -18.21 -17.99 8.66
CA GLN A 134 -17.75 -17.12 9.76
C GLN A 134 -16.50 -17.70 10.44
N SER A 135 -16.53 -18.98 10.83
CA SER A 135 -15.36 -19.64 11.42
C SER A 135 -14.14 -19.66 10.49
N TRP A 136 -14.37 -19.83 9.18
CA TRP A 136 -13.30 -19.72 8.18
C TRP A 136 -12.71 -18.31 8.09
N LEU A 137 -13.55 -17.27 8.05
CA LEU A 137 -13.10 -15.88 7.99
C LEU A 137 -12.34 -15.47 9.25
N GLU A 138 -12.78 -15.94 10.42
CA GLU A 138 -12.07 -15.77 11.69
C GLU A 138 -10.71 -16.46 11.66
N ALA A 139 -10.66 -17.75 11.32
CA ALA A 139 -9.41 -18.51 11.21
C ALA A 139 -8.43 -17.88 10.21
N TYR A 140 -8.92 -17.44 9.05
CA TYR A 140 -8.10 -16.76 8.06
C TYR A 140 -7.59 -15.41 8.56
N THR A 141 -8.39 -14.65 9.30
CA THR A 141 -7.99 -13.33 9.82
C THR A 141 -6.95 -13.46 10.93
N GLU A 142 -7.08 -14.47 11.79
CA GLU A 142 -6.12 -14.78 12.85
C GLU A 142 -4.79 -15.28 12.29
N ASN A 143 -4.82 -16.23 11.35
CA ASN A 143 -3.61 -16.79 10.75
C ASN A 143 -3.75 -17.04 9.24
N PRO A 144 -3.52 -16.00 8.41
CA PRO A 144 -3.53 -16.16 6.95
C PRO A 144 -2.49 -17.18 6.43
N GLY A 145 -1.47 -17.49 7.25
CA GLY A 145 -0.42 -18.46 6.94
C GLY A 145 -0.93 -19.90 6.81
N ASP A 146 -2.06 -20.22 7.44
CA ASP A 146 -2.70 -21.54 7.35
C ASP A 146 -3.45 -21.74 6.02
N PHE A 147 -3.63 -20.65 5.25
CA PHE A 147 -4.28 -20.63 3.94
C PHE A 147 -3.33 -20.07 2.86
N PRO A 148 -2.19 -20.73 2.59
CA PRO A 148 -1.16 -20.23 1.69
C PRO A 148 -1.63 -20.04 0.23
N VAL A 149 -2.57 -20.84 -0.27
CA VAL A 149 -3.12 -20.72 -1.63
C VAL A 149 -3.98 -19.46 -1.73
N LEU A 150 -4.93 -19.29 -0.82
CA LEU A 150 -5.77 -18.11 -0.75
C LEU A 150 -4.93 -16.83 -0.54
N SER A 151 -4.02 -16.84 0.44
CA SER A 151 -3.12 -15.73 0.76
C SER A 151 -2.27 -15.31 -0.45
N ARG A 152 -1.75 -16.28 -1.21
CA ARG A 152 -0.96 -15.99 -2.42
C ARG A 152 -1.83 -15.36 -3.51
N ARG A 153 -3.05 -15.86 -3.71
CA ARG A 153 -3.97 -15.32 -4.72
C ARG A 153 -4.40 -13.90 -4.39
N LEU A 154 -4.80 -13.64 -3.14
CA LEU A 154 -5.17 -12.31 -2.69
C LEU A 154 -4.01 -11.31 -2.87
N ARG A 155 -2.79 -11.72 -2.51
CA ARG A 155 -1.59 -10.89 -2.73
C ARG A 155 -1.32 -10.62 -4.22
N SER A 156 -1.62 -11.56 -5.11
CA SER A 156 -1.39 -11.39 -6.55
C SER A 156 -2.28 -10.32 -7.20
N PHE A 157 -3.37 -9.92 -6.54
CA PHE A 157 -4.24 -8.84 -7.02
C PHE A 157 -3.74 -7.44 -6.64
N GLY A 158 -2.75 -7.33 -5.74
CA GLY A 158 -2.23 -6.03 -5.29
C GLY A 158 -3.35 -5.14 -4.75
N ASP A 159 -3.57 -4.00 -5.41
CA ASP A 159 -4.56 -3.00 -5.01
C ASP A 159 -5.96 -3.23 -5.62
N ASP A 160 -6.16 -4.31 -6.38
CA ASP A 160 -7.46 -4.67 -6.95
C ASP A 160 -8.36 -5.34 -5.89
N ILE A 161 -8.95 -4.49 -5.04
CA ILE A 161 -9.88 -4.87 -3.97
C ILE A 161 -11.11 -5.60 -4.52
N LEU A 162 -11.53 -5.32 -5.76
CA LEU A 162 -12.71 -5.96 -6.35
C LEU A 162 -12.43 -7.43 -6.66
N GLN A 163 -11.26 -7.75 -7.20
CA GLN A 163 -10.85 -9.15 -7.42
C GLN A 163 -10.62 -9.88 -6.11
N GLY A 164 -10.02 -9.22 -5.12
CA GLY A 164 -9.88 -9.76 -3.77
C GLY A 164 -11.22 -10.16 -3.16
N ARG A 165 -12.22 -9.28 -3.26
CA ARG A 165 -13.58 -9.53 -2.76
C ARG A 165 -14.24 -10.70 -3.48
N LYS A 166 -14.20 -10.72 -4.81
CA LYS A 166 -14.77 -11.80 -5.61
C LYS A 166 -14.17 -13.15 -5.26
N LEU A 167 -12.88 -13.19 -4.95
CA LEU A 167 -12.22 -14.41 -4.51
C LEU A 167 -12.74 -14.85 -3.13
N LEU A 168 -12.88 -13.94 -2.17
CA LEU A 168 -13.44 -14.27 -0.85
C LEU A 168 -14.89 -14.73 -0.94
N GLU A 169 -15.72 -14.07 -1.75
CA GLU A 169 -17.11 -14.46 -2.01
C GLU A 169 -17.17 -15.86 -2.64
N LYS A 170 -16.32 -16.14 -3.63
CA LYS A 170 -16.21 -17.48 -4.23
C LYS A 170 -15.76 -18.53 -3.23
N THR A 171 -14.81 -18.21 -2.36
CA THR A 171 -14.36 -19.12 -1.30
C THR A 171 -15.50 -19.45 -0.33
N ALA A 172 -16.29 -18.44 0.05
CA ALA A 172 -17.49 -18.65 0.86
C ALA A 172 -18.51 -19.56 0.14
N ASP A 173 -18.76 -19.33 -1.16
CA ASP A 173 -19.67 -20.18 -1.95
C ASP A 173 -19.22 -21.65 -2.02
N ILE A 174 -17.91 -21.89 -2.12
CA ILE A 174 -17.33 -23.24 -2.08
C ILE A 174 -17.67 -23.89 -0.74
N LEU A 175 -17.37 -23.23 0.38
CA LEU A 175 -17.62 -23.74 1.72
C LEU A 175 -19.11 -23.98 2.02
N ILE A 176 -19.99 -23.11 1.53
CA ILE A 176 -21.44 -23.25 1.69
C ILE A 176 -21.95 -24.52 1.00
N ARG A 177 -21.42 -24.81 -0.19
CA ARG A 177 -21.92 -25.87 -1.05
C ARG A 177 -21.16 -27.19 -0.91
N LEU A 178 -20.19 -27.29 0.01
CA LEU A 178 -19.44 -28.53 0.23
C LEU A 178 -20.40 -29.72 0.48
N PRO A 179 -20.35 -30.78 -0.35
CA PRO A 179 -21.23 -31.94 -0.24
C PRO A 179 -21.19 -32.62 1.14
N GLN A 180 -20.01 -32.63 1.77
CA GLN A 180 -19.79 -33.22 3.09
C GLN A 180 -20.61 -32.56 4.20
N ARG A 181 -21.06 -31.32 4.01
CA ARG A 181 -21.99 -30.66 4.95
C ARG A 181 -23.37 -31.31 5.00
N GLN A 182 -23.68 -32.13 4.01
CA GLN A 182 -24.95 -32.85 3.86
C GLN A 182 -24.74 -34.37 3.90
N ASP A 183 -23.60 -34.84 4.42
CA ASP A 183 -23.19 -36.25 4.40
C ASP A 183 -23.21 -36.87 2.99
N GLN A 184 -22.98 -36.04 1.97
CA GLN A 184 -22.95 -36.47 0.57
C GLN A 184 -21.52 -36.55 0.04
N VAL A 185 -21.33 -37.45 -0.92
CA VAL A 185 -20.12 -37.55 -1.72
C VAL A 185 -20.47 -37.19 -3.15
N GLU A 186 -19.72 -36.26 -3.73
CA GLU A 186 -19.91 -35.81 -5.11
C GLU A 186 -18.59 -35.80 -5.87
N TYR A 187 -18.64 -36.16 -7.16
CA TYR A 187 -17.50 -36.03 -8.06
C TYR A 187 -17.09 -34.57 -8.23
N ARG A 188 -15.80 -34.29 -8.12
CA ARG A 188 -15.21 -32.94 -8.28
C ARG A 188 -15.70 -32.19 -9.52
N ALA A 189 -15.81 -32.88 -10.66
CA ALA A 189 -16.28 -32.26 -11.91
C ALA A 189 -17.76 -31.83 -11.85
N VAL A 190 -18.61 -32.61 -11.16
CA VAL A 190 -20.02 -32.28 -10.94
C VAL A 190 -20.13 -31.07 -10.02
N PHE A 191 -19.38 -31.06 -8.91
CA PHE A 191 -19.31 -29.93 -7.99
C PHE A 191 -18.82 -28.65 -8.69
N SER A 192 -17.78 -28.78 -9.50
CA SER A 192 -17.22 -27.68 -10.29
C SER A 192 -18.26 -27.10 -11.26
N ALA A 193 -18.93 -27.96 -12.03
CA ALA A 193 -19.99 -27.53 -12.94
C ALA A 193 -21.15 -26.82 -12.22
N LYS A 194 -21.58 -27.33 -11.05
CA LYS A 194 -22.65 -26.72 -10.25
C LYS A 194 -22.30 -25.32 -9.73
N LEU A 195 -21.04 -25.09 -9.38
CA LEU A 195 -20.62 -23.84 -8.75
C LEU A 195 -20.15 -22.79 -9.77
N THR A 196 -19.50 -23.21 -10.86
CA THR A 196 -18.88 -22.28 -11.81
C THR A 196 -19.43 -22.37 -13.24
N GLY A 197 -20.27 -23.37 -13.54
CA GLY A 197 -20.71 -23.68 -14.89
C GLY A 197 -19.65 -24.40 -15.75
N ASN A 198 -18.47 -24.70 -15.21
CA ASN A 198 -17.38 -25.37 -15.92
C ASN A 198 -16.83 -26.56 -15.11
N PRO A 199 -17.03 -27.82 -15.57
CA PRO A 199 -16.57 -29.02 -14.87
C PRO A 199 -15.07 -29.09 -14.56
N HIS A 200 -14.25 -28.35 -15.31
CA HIS A 200 -12.79 -28.35 -15.19
C HIS A 200 -12.22 -27.23 -14.32
N SER A 201 -13.07 -26.41 -13.69
CA SER A 201 -12.59 -25.25 -12.93
C SER A 201 -11.78 -25.66 -11.70
N PHE A 202 -12.12 -26.81 -11.11
CA PHE A 202 -11.46 -27.34 -9.92
C PHE A 202 -10.46 -28.47 -10.21
N ASP A 203 -9.97 -28.59 -11.44
CA ASP A 203 -8.90 -29.53 -11.76
C ASP A 203 -7.59 -29.19 -11.02
N ASP A 204 -6.74 -30.20 -10.79
CA ASP A 204 -5.58 -30.11 -9.91
C ASP A 204 -4.50 -29.12 -10.40
N ASP A 205 -4.44 -28.91 -11.72
CA ASP A 205 -3.56 -27.94 -12.37
C ASP A 205 -4.09 -26.49 -12.26
N ARG A 206 -5.35 -26.29 -11.88
CA ARG A 206 -5.99 -24.97 -11.75
C ARG A 206 -5.80 -24.34 -10.37
N ALA A 207 -5.77 -23.00 -10.35
CA ALA A 207 -5.69 -22.24 -9.11
C ALA A 207 -6.90 -22.45 -8.19
N ASP A 208 -8.08 -22.64 -8.78
CA ASP A 208 -9.31 -22.89 -8.04
C ASP A 208 -9.37 -24.34 -7.49
N GLY A 209 -8.77 -25.32 -8.17
CA GLY A 209 -8.64 -26.69 -7.64
C GLY A 209 -7.74 -26.76 -6.40
N ARG A 210 -6.60 -26.06 -6.43
CA ARG A 210 -5.73 -25.90 -5.25
C ARG A 210 -6.42 -25.19 -4.10
N LEU A 211 -7.24 -24.18 -4.39
CA LEU A 211 -8.05 -23.50 -3.38
C LEU A 211 -9.10 -24.46 -2.78
N LEU A 212 -9.80 -25.23 -3.60
CA LEU A 212 -10.76 -26.23 -3.12
C LEU A 212 -10.09 -27.23 -2.17
N TYR A 213 -8.91 -27.75 -2.53
CA TYR A 213 -8.17 -28.68 -1.69
C TYR A 213 -7.78 -28.08 -0.33
N GLU A 214 -7.28 -26.84 -0.32
CA GLU A 214 -6.96 -26.09 0.91
C GLU A 214 -8.18 -25.97 1.82
N LEU A 215 -9.35 -25.62 1.27
CA LEU A 215 -10.58 -25.46 2.02
C LEU A 215 -11.12 -26.79 2.56
N VAL A 216 -11.07 -27.87 1.76
CA VAL A 216 -11.48 -29.20 2.21
C VAL A 216 -10.56 -29.68 3.34
N LYS A 217 -9.25 -29.47 3.22
CA LYS A 217 -8.29 -29.83 4.27
C LYS A 217 -8.59 -29.09 5.57
N TRP A 218 -8.81 -27.78 5.50
CA TRP A 218 -9.17 -26.97 6.66
C TRP A 218 -10.51 -27.43 7.28
N PHE A 219 -11.52 -27.67 6.44
CA PHE A 219 -12.83 -28.16 6.89
C PHE A 219 -12.72 -29.47 7.67
N VAL A 220 -12.01 -30.46 7.13
CA VAL A 220 -11.79 -31.77 7.79
C VAL A 220 -11.05 -31.60 9.12
N GLN A 221 -10.01 -30.77 9.16
CA GLN A 221 -9.25 -30.51 10.40
C GLN A 221 -10.11 -29.84 11.48
N MET A 222 -11.00 -28.92 11.08
CA MET A 222 -11.92 -28.25 11.99
C MET A 222 -12.99 -29.21 12.54
N THR A 223 -13.51 -30.12 11.71
CA THR A 223 -14.57 -31.05 12.11
C THR A 223 -14.05 -32.26 12.90
N ASP A 224 -12.86 -32.75 12.56
CA ASP A 224 -12.26 -33.93 13.20
C ASP A 224 -11.60 -33.59 14.57
N GLY A 225 -11.34 -32.31 14.83
CA GLY A 225 -10.78 -31.81 16.10
C GLY A 225 -11.81 -31.58 17.23
N ASN A 226 -13.09 -31.84 17.00
CA ASN A 226 -14.20 -31.69 17.96
C ASN A 226 -14.66 -33.05 18.55
N PHE A 227 -13.71 -33.87 19.01
CA PHE A 227 -13.98 -35.05 19.85
C PHE A 227 -13.01 -35.13 21.03
#